data_AF-W0RSB6-F1
#
_entry.id   AF-W0RSB6-F1
#
_cell.length_a   1.000
_cell.length_b   1.000
_cell.length_c   1.000
_cell.angle_alpha   90.00
_cell.angle_beta   90.00
_cell.angle_gamma   90.00
#
_symmetry.space_group_name_H-M   'P 1'
#
loop_
_entity.id
_entity.type
_entity.pdbx_description
1 polymer ?
#
loop_
_entity_poly.entity_id
_entity_poly.type
_entity_poly.pdbx_seq_one_letter_code
_entity_poly.pdbx_strand_id
1 'polypeptide(L)'
;MTTFAAAMAQRESRVVRFVRRAAVVAGCLYAVSFAWSICRRLRQILHIEARASSLVLAPGSAVGFDVIASGEVPNRIRLELVQGPRREVLLEQRARTNRIRSLDPRVFRYTPTVPITPALLARFRPGPATLRATGFGGQKLLHTPAPRIDELQVRLQP
;
A
#
# COMPACT_ATOMS: atom_id res chain seq x y z
N MET A 1 12.53 59.48 0.26
CA MET A 1 11.72 58.84 -0.81
C MET A 1 11.22 57.44 -0.44
N THR A 2 11.19 57.06 0.85
CA THR A 2 10.69 55.75 1.34
C THR A 2 9.24 55.81 1.86
N THR A 3 8.71 57.01 2.10
CA THR A 3 7.42 57.24 2.75
C THR A 3 6.21 57.12 1.80
N PHE A 4 6.38 57.35 0.51
CA PHE A 4 5.28 57.27 -0.48
C PHE A 4 4.88 55.83 -0.85
N ALA A 5 5.83 54.88 -0.80
CA ALA A 5 5.54 53.46 -1.08
C ALA A 5 4.70 52.81 0.04
N ALA A 6 4.85 53.26 1.29
CA ALA A 6 4.09 52.76 2.43
C ALA A 6 2.63 53.25 2.45
N ALA A 7 2.36 54.47 1.97
CA ALA A 7 1.02 55.06 1.97
C ALA A 7 0.06 54.42 0.94
N MET A 8 0.59 53.94 -0.20
CA MET A 8 -0.20 53.21 -1.22
C MET A 8 -0.60 51.80 -0.78
N ALA A 9 0.05 51.24 0.24
CA ALA A 9 -0.23 49.89 0.73
C ALA A 9 -1.48 49.78 1.62
N GLN A 10 -2.09 50.90 2.03
CA GLN A 10 -2.93 50.92 3.24
C GLN A 10 -4.41 51.27 3.02
N ARG A 11 -4.95 50.94 1.85
CA ARG A 11 -6.41 50.89 1.64
C ARG A 11 -6.84 49.69 0.79
N GLU A 12 -6.35 48.49 1.14
CA GLU A 12 -7.01 47.26 0.70
C GLU A 12 -8.48 47.32 1.12
N SER A 13 -9.38 47.39 0.13
CA SER A 13 -10.81 47.30 0.39
C SER A 13 -11.10 45.97 1.11
N ARG A 14 -12.11 45.95 1.99
CA ARG A 14 -12.50 44.73 2.73
C ARG A 14 -12.72 43.54 1.77
N VAL A 15 -13.18 43.83 0.55
CA VAL A 15 -13.36 42.87 -0.55
C VAL A 15 -12.03 42.25 -0.98
N VAL A 16 -11.01 43.06 -1.26
CA VAL A 16 -9.68 42.54 -1.67
C VAL A 16 -9.09 41.64 -0.58
N ARG A 17 -9.19 42.05 0.69
CA ARG A 17 -8.71 41.22 1.81
C ARG A 17 -9.46 39.89 1.92
N PHE A 18 -10.78 39.90 1.72
CA PHE A 18 -11.60 38.69 1.74
C PHE A 18 -11.23 37.75 0.58
N VAL A 19 -11.14 38.27 -0.65
CA VAL A 19 -10.74 37.51 -1.84
C VAL A 19 -9.36 36.90 -1.66
N ARG A 20 -8.38 37.68 -1.16
CA ARG A 20 -7.04 37.19 -0.86
C ARG A 20 -7.06 36.04 0.15
N ARG A 21 -7.81 36.17 1.25
CA ARG A 21 -7.96 35.10 2.24
C ARG A 21 -8.61 33.86 1.66
N ALA A 22 -9.68 34.02 0.88
CA ALA A 22 -10.36 32.91 0.21
C ALA A 22 -9.41 32.18 -0.76
N ALA A 23 -8.64 32.93 -1.56
CA ALA A 23 -7.64 32.38 -2.46
C ALA A 23 -6.52 31.63 -1.73
N VAL A 24 -6.04 32.16 -0.60
CA VAL A 24 -5.05 31.48 0.26
C VAL A 24 -5.61 30.17 0.80
N VAL A 25 -6.84 30.18 1.34
CA VAL A 25 -7.48 28.97 1.86
C VAL A 25 -7.66 27.92 0.75
N ALA A 26 -8.15 28.33 -0.43
CA ALA A 26 -8.28 27.44 -1.57
C ALA A 26 -6.92 26.85 -2.00
N GLY A 27 -5.87 27.68 -2.04
CA GLY A 27 -4.50 27.24 -2.32
C GLY A 27 -3.98 26.22 -1.30
N CYS A 28 -4.23 26.43 0.00
CA CYS A 28 -3.85 25.48 1.05
C CYS A 28 -4.58 24.14 0.90
N LEU A 29 -5.89 24.14 0.64
CA LEU A 29 -6.66 22.92 0.43
C LEU A 29 -6.16 22.12 -0.77
N TYR A 30 -5.82 22.81 -1.86
CA TYR A 30 -5.23 22.19 -3.04
C TYR A 30 -3.85 21.59 -2.74
N ALA A 31 -2.98 22.33 -2.04
CA ALA A 31 -1.65 21.86 -1.67
C ALA A 31 -1.70 20.60 -0.79
N VAL A 32 -2.60 20.55 0.20
CA VAL A 32 -2.80 19.37 1.06
C VAL A 32 -3.28 18.16 0.24
N SER A 33 -4.25 18.37 -0.65
CA SER A 33 -4.76 17.31 -1.52
C SER A 33 -3.67 16.76 -2.45
N PHE A 34 -2.83 17.65 -2.98
CA PHE A 34 -1.72 17.29 -3.84
C PHE A 34 -0.63 16.53 -3.08
N ALA A 35 -0.25 16.98 -1.87
CA ALA A 35 0.70 16.29 -1.01
C ALA A 35 0.20 14.90 -0.61
N TRP A 36 -1.09 14.76 -0.28
CA TRP A 36 -1.73 13.48 -0.01
C TRP A 36 -1.68 12.53 -1.22
N SER A 37 -1.98 13.05 -2.43
CA SER A 37 -1.86 12.26 -3.66
C SER A 37 -0.43 11.78 -3.91
N ILE A 38 0.58 12.65 -3.73
CA ILE A 38 1.99 12.25 -3.87
C ILE A 38 2.35 11.16 -2.86
N CYS A 39 1.95 11.32 -1.60
CA CYS A 39 2.23 10.32 -0.57
C CYS A 39 1.68 8.94 -0.94
N ARG A 40 0.47 8.88 -1.52
CA ARG A 40 -0.17 7.63 -1.96
C ARG A 40 0.45 7.01 -3.21
N ARG A 41 1.07 7.80 -4.07
CA ARG A 41 1.87 7.31 -5.21
C ARG A 41 3.17 6.66 -4.78
N LEU A 42 3.79 7.21 -3.72
CA LEU A 42 5.03 6.68 -3.15
C LEU A 42 4.74 5.45 -2.26
N ARG A 43 3.69 5.50 -1.43
CA ARG A 43 3.31 4.43 -0.50
C ARG A 43 2.11 3.66 -1.02
N GLN A 44 2.37 2.74 -1.94
CA GLN A 44 1.32 1.98 -2.62
C GLN A 44 0.79 0.80 -1.79
N ILE A 45 1.68 0.16 -1.01
CA ILE A 45 1.34 -0.89 -0.04
C ILE A 45 1.52 -0.33 1.37
N LEU A 46 0.39 -0.02 2.02
CA LEU A 46 0.33 0.65 3.32
C LEU A 46 0.57 -0.32 4.47
N HIS A 47 0.17 -1.57 4.32
CA HIS A 47 0.36 -2.64 5.29
C HIS A 47 0.38 -4.00 4.58
N ILE A 48 1.18 -4.93 5.09
CA ILE A 48 1.23 -6.34 4.67
C ILE A 48 1.62 -7.18 5.88
N GLU A 49 0.87 -8.25 6.10
CA GLU A 49 1.09 -9.21 7.18
C GLU A 49 0.74 -10.61 6.65
N ALA A 50 1.67 -11.56 6.74
CA ALA A 50 1.42 -12.97 6.46
C ALA A 50 0.68 -13.62 7.64
N ARG A 51 -0.32 -14.44 7.35
CA ARG A 51 -1.14 -15.10 8.37
C ARG A 51 -1.20 -16.61 8.15
N ALA A 52 -1.19 -17.35 9.24
CA ALA A 52 -1.43 -18.79 9.25
C ALA A 52 -2.35 -19.14 10.42
N SER A 53 -3.22 -20.12 10.23
CA SER A 53 -4.08 -20.64 11.31
C SER A 53 -3.28 -21.36 12.39
N SER A 54 -2.09 -21.87 12.04
CA SER A 54 -1.15 -22.56 12.93
C SER A 54 0.27 -22.32 12.43
N LEU A 55 1.24 -22.25 13.35
CA LEU A 55 2.67 -22.21 13.00
C LEU A 55 3.18 -23.56 12.50
N VAL A 56 2.44 -24.64 12.77
CA VAL A 56 2.69 -25.97 12.18
C VAL A 56 1.65 -26.17 11.07
N LEU A 57 2.12 -26.17 9.82
CA LEU A 57 1.30 -26.35 8.63
C LEU A 57 1.14 -27.83 8.34
N ALA A 58 -0.06 -28.32 8.60
CA ALA A 58 -0.54 -29.64 8.20
C ALA A 58 -1.62 -29.50 7.10
N PRO A 59 -1.98 -30.58 6.37
CA PRO A 59 -3.12 -30.55 5.45
C PRO A 59 -4.38 -29.98 6.11
N GLY A 60 -5.04 -29.04 5.44
CA GLY A 60 -6.23 -28.34 5.94
C GLY A 60 -5.93 -27.05 6.72
N SER A 61 -4.67 -26.77 7.08
CA SER A 61 -4.29 -25.49 7.69
C SER A 61 -4.59 -24.34 6.71
N ALA A 62 -5.08 -23.22 7.21
CA ALA A 62 -5.35 -22.04 6.38
C ALA A 62 -4.17 -21.08 6.45
N VAL A 63 -3.70 -20.60 5.30
CA VAL A 63 -2.70 -19.53 5.22
C VAL A 63 -3.23 -18.39 4.36
N GLY A 64 -2.76 -17.18 4.62
CA GLY A 64 -3.26 -15.98 3.96
C GLY A 64 -2.37 -14.79 4.22
N PHE A 65 -2.90 -13.61 3.91
CA PHE A 65 -2.28 -12.35 4.28
C PHE A 65 -3.35 -11.30 4.58
N ASP A 66 -2.98 -10.24 5.29
CA ASP A 66 -3.74 -9.00 5.42
C ASP A 66 -2.96 -7.87 4.78
N VAL A 67 -3.50 -7.31 3.71
CA VAL A 67 -2.85 -6.25 2.95
C VAL A 67 -3.76 -5.06 2.77
N ILE A 68 -3.22 -3.87 3.01
CA ILE A 68 -3.87 -2.59 2.69
C ILE A 68 -3.10 -1.93 1.56
N ALA A 69 -3.78 -1.71 0.43
CA ALA A 69 -3.24 -1.05 -0.76
C ALA A 69 -3.91 0.31 -0.98
N SER A 70 -3.15 1.29 -1.48
CA SER A 70 -3.65 2.64 -1.71
C SER A 70 -4.70 2.72 -2.83
N GLY A 71 -4.71 1.78 -3.79
CA GLY A 71 -5.64 1.78 -4.92
C GLY A 71 -5.31 2.79 -6.03
N GLU A 72 -4.20 3.52 -5.94
CA GLU A 72 -3.81 4.49 -6.97
C GLU A 72 -3.19 3.84 -8.22
N VAL A 73 -2.58 2.66 -8.06
CA VAL A 73 -1.95 1.88 -9.13
C VAL A 73 -2.28 0.40 -9.01
N PRO A 74 -2.22 -0.35 -10.13
CA PRO A 74 -2.36 -1.79 -10.09
C PRO A 74 -1.18 -2.39 -9.32
N ASN A 75 -1.46 -2.94 -8.14
CA ASN A 75 -0.47 -3.65 -7.33
C ASN A 75 -0.67 -5.15 -7.45
N ARG A 76 0.41 -5.91 -7.29
CA ARG A 76 0.38 -7.37 -7.22
C ARG A 76 0.81 -7.80 -5.84
N ILE A 77 0.05 -8.70 -5.23
CA ILE A 77 0.33 -9.24 -3.90
C ILE A 77 0.50 -10.74 -4.06
N ARG A 78 1.58 -11.29 -3.51
CA ARG A 78 1.89 -12.72 -3.58
C ARG A 78 2.07 -13.29 -2.19
N LEU A 79 1.52 -14.48 -1.99
CA LEU A 79 1.82 -15.33 -0.85
C LEU A 79 2.63 -16.52 -1.35
N GLU A 80 3.80 -16.71 -0.78
CA GLU A 80 4.73 -17.76 -1.19
C GLU A 80 5.12 -18.60 0.02
N LEU A 81 5.26 -19.91 -0.18
CA LEU A 81 5.90 -20.80 0.78
C LEU A 81 7.34 -21.06 0.32
N VAL A 82 8.30 -20.77 1.20
CA VAL A 82 9.73 -20.84 0.89
C VAL A 82 10.41 -21.81 1.85
N GLN A 83 11.18 -22.76 1.31
CA GLN A 83 12.01 -23.68 2.09
C GLN A 83 13.35 -23.88 1.37
N GLY A 84 14.38 -23.21 1.87
CA GLY A 84 15.70 -23.18 1.22
C GLY A 84 15.58 -22.66 -0.23
N PRO A 85 16.00 -23.44 -1.25
CA PRO A 85 15.91 -23.02 -2.65
C PRO A 85 14.51 -23.20 -3.27
N ARG A 86 13.60 -23.92 -2.60
CA ARG A 86 12.25 -24.17 -3.11
C ARG A 86 11.32 -23.03 -2.73
N ARG A 87 10.57 -22.53 -3.71
CA ARG A 87 9.52 -21.53 -3.53
C ARG A 87 8.28 -21.95 -4.30
N GLU A 88 7.12 -21.86 -3.67
CA GLU A 88 5.82 -22.12 -4.31
C GLU A 88 4.90 -20.93 -4.07
N VAL A 89 4.26 -20.43 -5.13
CA VAL A 89 3.26 -19.38 -5.00
C VAL A 89 1.93 -20.01 -4.59
N LEU A 90 1.46 -19.69 -3.38
CA LEU A 90 0.20 -20.19 -2.84
C LEU A 90 -0.99 -19.37 -3.35
N LEU A 91 -0.79 -18.06 -3.47
CA LEU A 91 -1.83 -17.12 -3.86
C LEU A 91 -1.22 -15.90 -4.54
N GLU A 92 -1.84 -15.45 -5.63
CA GLU A 92 -1.57 -14.14 -6.23
C GLU A 92 -2.87 -13.33 -6.28
N GLN A 93 -2.85 -12.14 -5.67
CA GLN A 93 -3.97 -11.18 -5.69
C GLN A 93 -3.53 -9.92 -6.43
N ARG A 94 -4.34 -9.48 -7.39
CA ARG A 94 -4.19 -8.16 -8.01
C ARG A 94 -5.08 -7.16 -7.29
N ALA A 95 -4.50 -6.04 -6.86
CA ALA A 95 -5.24 -4.98 -6.21
C ALA A 95 -6.09 -4.20 -7.23
N ARG A 96 -7.32 -3.89 -6.84
CA ARG A 96 -8.20 -2.96 -7.54
C ARG A 96 -7.61 -1.56 -7.55
N THR A 97 -8.03 -0.77 -8.54
CA THR A 97 -7.65 0.64 -8.65
C THR A 97 -8.87 1.54 -8.54
N ASN A 98 -8.71 2.71 -7.95
CA ASN A 98 -9.75 3.72 -7.88
C ASN A 98 -10.03 4.27 -9.29
N ARG A 99 -11.30 4.63 -9.55
CA ARG A 99 -11.71 5.24 -10.83
C ARG A 99 -11.03 6.60 -11.03
N ILE A 100 -10.97 7.40 -9.96
CA ILE A 100 -10.28 8.70 -9.93
C ILE A 100 -9.01 8.56 -9.09
N ARG A 101 -7.93 8.09 -9.70
CA ARG A 101 -6.72 7.63 -9.01
C ARG A 101 -6.06 8.70 -8.12
N SER A 102 -6.05 9.96 -8.55
CA SER A 102 -5.33 11.05 -7.88
C SER A 102 -6.04 11.63 -6.66
N LEU A 103 -7.37 11.60 -6.63
CA LEU A 103 -8.17 12.33 -5.63
C LEU A 103 -9.04 11.42 -4.77
N ASP A 104 -9.29 10.18 -5.18
CA ASP A 104 -10.09 9.24 -4.39
C ASP A 104 -9.24 8.65 -3.26
N PRO A 105 -9.48 9.00 -1.98
CA PRO A 105 -8.63 8.60 -0.86
C PRO A 105 -8.87 7.15 -0.41
N ARG A 106 -9.85 6.44 -1.01
CA ARG A 106 -10.22 5.08 -0.60
C ARG A 106 -9.04 4.13 -0.76
N VAL A 107 -8.86 3.27 0.24
CA VAL A 107 -7.90 2.18 0.28
C VAL A 107 -8.64 0.85 0.12
N PHE A 108 -7.93 -0.18 -0.33
CA PHE A 108 -8.47 -1.53 -0.43
C PHE A 108 -7.76 -2.46 0.54
N ARG A 109 -8.55 -3.19 1.33
CA ARG A 109 -8.06 -4.25 2.21
C ARG A 109 -8.32 -5.61 1.57
N TYR A 110 -7.34 -6.50 1.65
CA TYR A 110 -7.39 -7.86 1.15
C TYR A 110 -7.00 -8.82 2.26
N THR A 111 -7.89 -9.75 2.59
CA THR A 111 -7.64 -10.82 3.58
C THR A 111 -7.92 -12.22 3.01
N PRO A 112 -7.36 -12.57 1.83
CA PRO A 112 -7.62 -13.88 1.25
C PRO A 112 -6.90 -14.98 2.01
N THR A 113 -7.52 -16.14 2.06
CA THR A 113 -7.01 -17.35 2.72
C THR A 113 -7.09 -18.53 1.76
N VAL A 114 -6.07 -19.38 1.77
CA VAL A 114 -5.97 -20.59 0.96
C VAL A 114 -5.67 -21.77 1.90
N PRO A 115 -6.41 -22.89 1.78
CA PRO A 115 -6.09 -24.09 2.53
C PRO A 115 -4.82 -24.76 1.98
N ILE A 116 -3.97 -25.23 2.89
CA ILE A 116 -2.80 -26.05 2.57
C ILE A 116 -3.28 -27.46 2.21
N THR A 117 -2.93 -27.92 1.01
CA THR A 117 -3.31 -29.25 0.51
C THR A 117 -2.18 -30.27 0.70
N PRO A 118 -2.49 -31.57 0.81
CA PRO A 118 -1.46 -32.62 0.83
C PRO A 118 -0.54 -32.56 -0.40
N ALA A 119 -1.11 -32.31 -1.59
CA ALA A 119 -0.37 -32.20 -2.84
C ALA A 119 0.63 -31.03 -2.86
N LEU A 120 0.34 -29.96 -2.13
CA LEU A 120 1.25 -28.82 -1.97
C LEU A 120 2.38 -29.17 -1.01
N LEU A 121 2.06 -29.74 0.16
CA LEU A 121 3.07 -30.12 1.16
C LEU A 121 4.01 -31.23 0.66
N ALA A 122 3.52 -32.14 -0.20
CA ALA A 122 4.34 -33.17 -0.83
C ALA A 122 5.48 -32.62 -1.70
N ARG A 123 5.41 -31.34 -2.12
CA ARG A 123 6.47 -30.65 -2.87
C ARG A 123 7.60 -30.15 -1.98
N PHE A 124 7.43 -30.21 -0.66
CA PHE A 124 8.36 -29.72 0.34
C PHE A 124 8.86 -30.87 1.23
N ARG A 125 9.93 -30.62 1.97
CA ARG A 125 10.40 -31.55 3.01
C ARG A 125 9.75 -31.18 4.35
N PRO A 126 9.48 -32.16 5.23
CA PRO A 126 9.12 -31.86 6.61
C PRO A 126 10.18 -30.95 7.26
N GLY A 127 9.78 -29.96 8.05
CA GLY A 127 10.71 -29.08 8.77
C GLY A 127 10.42 -27.59 8.64
N PRO A 128 11.38 -26.71 8.99
CA PRO A 128 11.18 -25.27 8.97
C PRO A 128 10.97 -24.76 7.54
N ALA A 129 10.11 -23.75 7.41
CA ALA A 129 9.83 -23.02 6.17
C ALA A 129 9.41 -21.58 6.52
N THR A 130 9.38 -20.71 5.51
CA THR A 130 8.94 -19.33 5.64
C THR A 130 7.71 -19.11 4.77
N LEU A 131 6.64 -18.61 5.36
CA LEU A 131 5.51 -18.05 4.64
C LEU A 131 5.82 -16.58 4.36
N ARG A 132 5.97 -16.21 3.09
CA ARG A 132 6.36 -14.86 2.65
C ARG A 132 5.20 -14.19 1.93
N ALA A 133 4.73 -13.07 2.46
CA ALA A 133 3.80 -12.18 1.78
C ALA A 133 4.59 -11.02 1.14
N THR A 134 4.45 -10.82 -0.18
CA THR A 134 5.13 -9.76 -0.92
C THR A 134 4.14 -8.89 -1.68
N GLY A 135 4.12 -7.59 -1.38
CA GLY A 135 3.38 -6.57 -2.09
C GLY A 135 4.28 -5.82 -3.08
N PHE A 136 4.01 -5.97 -4.37
CA PHE A 136 4.67 -5.27 -5.46
C PHE A 136 3.88 -4.02 -5.85
N GLY A 137 4.54 -2.87 -5.77
CA GLY A 137 4.03 -1.63 -6.33
C GLY A 137 4.26 -1.50 -7.84
N GLY A 138 3.47 -0.65 -8.48
CA GLY A 138 3.64 -0.25 -9.88
C GLY A 138 4.47 1.04 -10.05
N GLN A 139 4.96 1.28 -11.26
CA GLN A 139 5.74 2.47 -11.59
C GLN A 139 4.87 3.74 -11.60
N LYS A 140 5.30 4.78 -10.86
CA LYS A 140 4.71 6.13 -10.87
C LYS A 140 5.79 7.18 -10.67
N LEU A 141 5.67 8.32 -11.36
CA LEU A 141 6.63 9.43 -11.25
C LEU A 141 8.08 8.98 -11.46
N LEU A 142 8.30 8.10 -12.45
CA LEU A 142 9.60 7.49 -12.77
C LEU A 142 10.22 6.68 -11.61
N HIS A 143 9.45 6.40 -10.56
CA HIS A 143 9.84 5.61 -9.41
C HIS A 143 9.00 4.34 -9.33
N THR A 144 9.65 3.20 -9.12
CA THR A 144 8.99 1.96 -8.74
C THR A 144 9.35 1.70 -7.29
N PRO A 145 8.39 1.72 -6.35
CA PRO A 145 8.71 1.48 -4.96
C PRO A 145 9.22 0.05 -4.79
N ALA A 146 10.15 -0.12 -3.86
CA ALA A 146 10.64 -1.45 -3.47
C ALA A 146 9.46 -2.32 -3.00
N PRO A 147 9.50 -3.64 -3.27
CA PRO A 147 8.47 -4.54 -2.77
C PRO A 147 8.44 -4.51 -1.25
N ARG A 148 7.24 -4.50 -0.69
CA ARG A 148 7.06 -4.63 0.76
C ARG A 148 6.90 -6.11 1.09
N ILE A 149 7.71 -6.61 2.00
CA ILE A 149 7.79 -8.03 2.33
C ILE A 149 7.46 -8.19 3.82
N ASP A 150 6.67 -9.21 4.12
CA ASP A 150 6.47 -9.73 5.46
C ASP A 150 6.70 -11.25 5.47
N GLU A 151 7.35 -11.75 6.52
CA GLU A 151 7.78 -13.14 6.61
C GLU A 151 7.36 -13.74 7.95
N LEU A 152 6.69 -14.89 7.88
CA LEU A 152 6.26 -15.67 9.02
C LEU A 152 6.96 -17.03 9.01
N GLN A 153 7.68 -17.33 10.08
CA GLN A 153 8.32 -18.64 10.26
C GLN A 153 7.28 -19.69 10.60
N VAL A 154 7.30 -20.81 9.87
CA VAL A 154 6.37 -21.93 10.02
C VAL A 154 7.12 -23.26 9.95
N ARG A 155 6.47 -24.34 10.38
CA ARG A 155 6.99 -25.70 10.29
C ARG A 155 6.04 -26.57 9.48
N LEU A 156 6.57 -27.29 8.50
CA LEU A 156 5.80 -28.17 7.63
C LEU A 156 5.70 -29.56 8.25
N GLN A 157 4.48 -30.05 8.37
CA GLN A 157 4.14 -31.41 8.78
C GLN A 157 3.24 -32.02 7.68
N PRO A 158 3.84 -32.54 6.59
CA PRO A 158 3.11 -33.14 5.47
C PRO A 158 2.25 -34.33 5.89
#